data_AF-A0A964ITU4-F1
#
_entry.id   AF-A0A964ITU4-F1
#
_cell.length_a   1.000
_cell.length_b   1.000
_cell.length_c   1.000
_cell.angle_alpha   90.00
_cell.angle_beta   90.00
_cell.angle_gamma   90.00
#
_symmetry.space_group_name_H-M   'P 1'
#
loop_
_entity.id
_entity.type
_entity.pdbx_description
1 polymer ?
#
loop_
_entity_poly.entity_id
_entity_poly.type
_entity_poly.pdbx_seq_one_letter_code
_entity_poly.pdbx_strand_id
1 'polypeptide(L)' 'TARAAGVPVIAVDFGYSERPVSELEPDRVISHFAQLPAAVAAIFFPPQ' A
#
# COMPACT_ATOMS: atom_id res chain seq x y z
N THR A 1 12.46 7.20 4.95
CA THR A 1 11.21 6.86 4.21
C THR A 1 10.63 5.58 4.82
N ALA A 2 9.30 5.38 4.79
CA ALA A 2 8.65 4.24 5.45
C ALA A 2 9.25 2.87 5.04
N ARG A 3 9.63 2.72 3.76
CA ARG A 3 10.31 1.53 3.23
C ARG A 3 11.67 1.25 3.88
N ALA A 4 12.43 2.28 4.25
CA ALA A 4 13.75 2.12 4.88
C ALA A 4 13.67 1.62 6.34
N ALA A 5 12.47 1.65 6.95
CA ALA A 5 12.24 1.17 8.31
C ALA A 5 11.81 -0.31 8.37
N GLY A 6 11.71 -1.01 7.23
CA GLY A 6 11.24 -2.40 7.18
C GLY A 6 9.74 -2.56 7.52
N VAL A 7 8.98 -1.47 7.42
CA VAL A 7 7.54 -1.45 7.71
C VAL A 7 6.77 -1.58 6.40
N PRO A 8 5.75 -2.46 6.33
CA PRO A 8 4.89 -2.56 5.15
C PRO A 8 4.16 -1.26 4.84
N VAL A 9 4.11 -0.90 3.56
CA VAL A 9 3.52 0.33 3.03
C VAL A 9 2.35 0.00 2.12
N ILE A 10 1.16 0.44 2.51
CA ILE A 10 -0.04 0.43 1.65
C ILE A 10 -0.32 1.87 1.25
N ALA A 11 -0.23 2.14 -0.06
CA ALA A 11 -0.53 3.44 -0.65
C ALA A 11 -2.01 3.54 -1.06
N VAL A 12 -2.55 4.76 -1.03
CA VAL A 12 -3.84 5.09 -1.65
C VAL A 12 -3.59 5.91 -2.91
N ASP A 13 -4.33 5.61 -3.99
CA ASP A 13 -4.23 6.38 -5.25
C ASP A 13 -5.21 7.56 -5.31
N PHE A 14 -6.15 7.65 -4.35
CA PHE A 14 -7.09 8.75 -4.25
C PHE A 14 -6.51 9.87 -3.39
N GLY A 15 -6.17 10.98 -4.04
CA GLY A 15 -5.61 12.17 -3.41
C GLY A 15 -4.86 13.03 -4.42
N TYR A 16 -4.52 14.27 -4.05
CA TYR A 16 -3.65 15.11 -4.87
C TYR A 16 -2.20 14.70 -4.63
N SER A 17 -1.56 14.16 -5.66
CA SER A 17 -0.13 13.87 -5.67
C SER A 17 0.47 14.36 -7.00
N GLU A 18 1.64 14.99 -6.94
CA GLU A 18 2.37 15.44 -8.14
C GLU A 18 2.86 14.28 -9.00
N ARG A 19 2.99 13.08 -8.42
CA ARG A 19 3.41 11.84 -9.09
C ARG A 19 2.51 10.66 -8.70
N PRO A 20 2.24 9.71 -9.60
CA PRO A 20 1.53 8.48 -9.27
C PRO A 20 2.16 7.79 -8.07
N VAL A 21 1.34 7.41 -7.08
CA VAL A 21 1.83 6.78 -5.84
C VAL A 21 2.51 5.42 -6.08
N SER A 22 2.25 4.79 -7.23
CA SER A 22 2.93 3.59 -7.70
C SER A 22 4.43 3.78 -7.94
N GLU A 23 4.88 5.01 -8.24
CA GLU A 23 6.31 5.33 -8.41
C GLU A 23 7.06 5.35 -7.08
N LEU A 24 6.36 5.29 -5.93
CA LEU A 24 6.97 5.24 -4.60
C LEU A 24 7.31 3.81 -4.13
N GLU A 25 7.10 2.81 -5.00
CA GLU A 25 7.31 1.39 -4.73
C GLU A 25 6.64 0.90 -3.42
N PRO A 26 5.33 1.14 -3.22
CA PRO A 26 4.60 0.62 -2.08
C PRO A 26 4.44 -0.91 -2.22
N ASP A 27 4.25 -1.62 -1.10
CA ASP A 27 3.96 -3.05 -1.13
C ASP A 27 2.62 -3.31 -1.82
N ARG A 28 1.65 -2.39 -1.65
CA ARG A 28 0.35 -2.41 -2.33
C ARG A 28 -0.22 -1.01 -2.54
N VAL A 29 -1.08 -0.86 -3.54
CA VAL A 29 -1.92 0.32 -3.77
C VAL A 29 -3.40 -0.09 -3.65
N ILE A 30 -4.22 0.73 -2.99
CA ILE A 30 -5.67 0.57 -2.90
C ILE A 30 -6.40 1.84 -3.38
N SER A 31 -7.61 1.68 -3.90
CA SER A 31 -8.42 2.79 -4.43
C SER A 31 -9.62 3.15 -3.55
N HIS A 32 -9.88 2.35 -2.50
CA HIS A 32 -10.90 2.64 -1.50
C HIS A 32 -10.50 2.07 -0.13
N PHE A 33 -10.81 2.77 0.96
CA PHE A 33 -10.48 2.31 2.32
C PHE A 33 -11.08 0.96 2.69
N ALA A 34 -12.23 0.60 2.10
CA ALA A 34 -12.84 -0.72 2.30
C ALA A 34 -11.93 -1.89 1.86
N GLN A 35 -10.92 -1.63 1.02
CA GLN A 35 -9.95 -2.65 0.59
C GLN A 35 -8.80 -2.84 1.59
N LEU A 36 -8.64 -1.96 2.58
CA LEU A 36 -7.54 -1.99 3.54
C LEU A 36 -7.46 -3.32 4.33
N PRO A 37 -8.56 -3.89 4.85
CA PRO A 37 -8.48 -5.17 5.57
C PRO A 37 -7.91 -6.29 4.71
N ALA A 38 -8.34 -6.38 3.44
CA ALA A 38 -7.83 -7.38 2.49
C ALA A 38 -6.37 -7.13 2.10
N ALA A 39 -5.96 -5.86 1.98
CA ALA A 39 -4.58 -5.48 1.70
C ALA A 39 -3.63 -5.87 2.84
N VAL A 40 -4.03 -5.61 4.09
CA VAL A 40 -3.28 -6.03 5.29
C VAL A 40 -3.20 -7.55 5.37
N ALA A 41 -4.32 -8.25 5.17
CA ALA A 41 -4.37 -9.71 5.27
C ALA A 41 -3.35 -10.39 4.34
N ALA A 42 -3.24 -9.95 3.09
CA ALA A 42 -2.33 -10.58 2.16
C ALA A 42 -0.85 -10.22 2.37
N ILE A 43 -0.53 -9.16 3.12
CA ILE A 43 0.85 -8.84 3.52
C ILE A 43 1.30 -9.77 4.65
N PHE A 44 0.44 -10.01 5.64
CA PHE A 44 0.80 -10.78 6.83
C PHE A 44 0.41 -12.26 6.77
N PHE A 45 -0.55 -12.62 5.91
CA PHE A 45 -1.09 -13.97 5.74
C PHE A 45 -1.20 -14.32 4.25
N PRO A 46 -0.07 -14.42 3.53
CA PRO A 46 -0.08 -14.81 2.13
C PRO A 46 -0.70 -16.23 1.97
N PRO A 47 -1.50 -16.48 0.92
CA PRO A 47 -1.96 -17.83 0.61
C PRO A 47 -0.73 -18.73 0.34
N GLN A 48 -0.77 -19.94 0.91
CA GLN A 48 0.28 -20.97 0.80
C GLN A 48 0.45 -21.45 -0.65
#